data_AF-D9R2U8-F1
#
_entry.id   AF-D9R2U8-F1
#
_cell.length_a   1.000
_cell.length_b   1.000
_cell.length_c   1.000
_cell.angle_alpha   90.00
_cell.angle_beta   90.00
_cell.angle_gamma   90.00
#
_symmetry.space_group_name_H-M   'P 1'
#
loop_
_entity.id
_entity.type
_entity.pdbx_description
1 polymer ?
#
loop_
_entity_poly.entity_id
_entity_poly.type
_entity_poly.pdbx_seq_one_letter_code
_entity_poly.pdbx_strand_id
1 'polypeptide(L)'
;MAKTKTTVEPLLDNEHVKELLAILRDNNSPSTKDFLAVLNQVGAMEKQLDTAVKELTAMRQELKTAQEQNHPVKATLQKAVIVMQGQVLDLRERLANLKQNVIDGCKNAVAAFKENSISALDNVVRFFKIRPNLENMRDTLAKNIQYDDKAIAKIEAISTEYHQAGRHLKNMGRTMLGREAAQEVKQPGKLAAVISAPFRAERSHFSSIKGHVENSLITLARLEERAAEKKPSIREALATHNEKIAQAQKDAPNPERPRPANAER
;
A
#
# COMPACT_ATOMS: atom_id res chain seq x y z
N MET A 1 -16.37 -19.94 7.62
CA MET A 1 -15.51 -18.75 7.39
C MET A 1 -14.50 -18.70 8.52
N ALA A 2 -13.23 -19.02 8.23
CA ALA A 2 -12.19 -19.04 9.25
C ALA A 2 -11.94 -17.60 9.71
N LYS A 3 -12.10 -17.34 11.01
CA LYS A 3 -11.67 -16.09 11.65
C LYS A 3 -10.14 -16.04 11.52
N THR A 4 -9.63 -15.34 10.51
CA THR A 4 -8.21 -15.02 10.41
C THR A 4 -7.84 -14.24 11.67
N LYS A 5 -7.03 -14.83 12.55
CA LYS A 5 -6.46 -14.13 13.71
C LYS A 5 -5.65 -12.96 13.17
N THR A 6 -6.22 -11.75 13.21
CA THR A 6 -5.48 -10.53 12.89
C THR A 6 -4.40 -10.36 13.97
N THR A 7 -3.14 -10.56 13.60
CA THR A 7 -2.01 -10.32 14.50
C THR A 7 -1.91 -8.82 14.78
N VAL A 8 -2.11 -8.46 16.05
CA VAL A 8 -1.98 -7.10 16.57
C VAL A 8 -0.51 -6.66 16.59
N GLU A 9 0.41 -7.62 16.58
CA GLU A 9 1.85 -7.39 16.50
C GLU A 9 2.26 -6.64 15.22
N PRO A 10 3.17 -5.64 15.29
CA PRO A 10 3.75 -4.99 14.12
C PRO A 10 4.36 -6.00 13.16
N LEU A 11 4.25 -5.77 11.84
CA LEU A 11 4.71 -6.75 10.85
C LEU A 11 6.20 -7.10 10.99
N LEU A 12 7.05 -6.09 11.27
CA LEU A 12 8.49 -6.28 11.45
C LEU A 12 8.85 -7.09 12.69
N ASP A 13 7.94 -7.19 13.65
CA ASP A 13 8.19 -7.95 14.88
C ASP A 13 7.88 -9.43 14.75
N ASN A 14 7.12 -9.82 13.72
CA ASN A 14 6.72 -11.19 13.48
C ASN A 14 7.92 -12.13 13.30
N GLU A 15 7.87 -13.28 13.98
CA GLU A 15 8.96 -14.27 13.99
C GLU A 15 9.37 -14.74 12.59
N HIS A 16 8.41 -15.04 11.71
CA HIS A 16 8.72 -15.52 10.36
C HIS A 16 9.31 -14.43 9.46
N VAL A 17 8.92 -13.18 9.68
CA VAL A 17 9.49 -12.02 8.97
C VAL A 17 10.95 -11.82 9.40
N LYS A 18 11.22 -11.90 10.71
CA LYS A 18 12.57 -11.83 11.27
C LYS A 18 13.46 -12.98 10.78
N GLU A 19 12.95 -14.21 10.78
CA GLU A 19 13.67 -15.39 10.30
C GLU A 19 14.06 -15.25 8.82
N LEU A 20 13.14 -14.85 7.96
CA LEU A 20 13.45 -14.67 6.53
C LEU A 20 14.46 -13.53 6.30
N LEU A 21 14.34 -12.41 7.00
CA LEU A 21 15.30 -11.31 6.90
C LEU A 21 16.71 -11.75 7.32
N ALA A 22 16.82 -12.53 8.39
CA ALA A 22 18.10 -13.08 8.83
C ALA A 22 18.71 -14.00 7.75
N ILE A 23 17.92 -14.94 7.20
CA ILE A 23 18.36 -15.83 6.12
C ILE A 23 18.84 -15.03 4.90
N LEU A 24 18.08 -14.02 4.46
CA LEU A 24 18.45 -13.20 3.31
C LEU A 24 19.76 -12.44 3.55
N ARG A 25 19.95 -11.89 4.76
CA ARG A 25 21.15 -11.16 5.13
C ARG A 25 22.38 -12.07 5.22
N ASP A 26 22.25 -13.21 5.90
CA ASP A 26 23.35 -14.14 6.14
C ASP A 26 23.84 -14.80 4.83
N ASN A 27 22.98 -14.82 3.80
CA ASN A 27 23.30 -15.30 2.45
C ASN A 27 23.63 -14.18 1.45
N ASN A 28 23.86 -12.94 1.91
CA ASN A 28 24.15 -11.77 1.06
C ASN A 28 23.16 -11.59 -0.11
N SER A 29 21.88 -11.88 0.11
CA SER A 29 20.88 -11.84 -0.95
C SER A 29 20.68 -10.39 -1.44
N PRO A 30 20.72 -10.14 -2.77
CA PRO A 30 20.48 -8.80 -3.32
C PRO A 30 19.04 -8.31 -3.06
N SER A 31 18.11 -9.23 -2.75
CA SER A 31 16.71 -8.94 -2.46
C SER A 31 16.49 -8.40 -1.04
N THR A 32 17.48 -8.49 -0.14
CA THR A 32 17.35 -8.10 1.29
C THR A 32 16.90 -6.66 1.45
N LYS A 33 17.55 -5.72 0.74
CA LYS A 33 17.30 -4.28 0.87
C LYS A 33 15.90 -3.91 0.42
N ASP A 34 15.48 -4.39 -0.74
CA ASP A 34 14.16 -4.07 -1.28
C ASP A 34 13.05 -4.76 -0.49
N PHE A 35 13.26 -6.00 -0.04
CA PHE A 35 12.28 -6.69 0.80
C PHE A 35 12.07 -5.95 2.13
N LEU A 36 13.17 -5.55 2.79
CA LEU A 36 13.10 -4.71 3.99
C LEU A 36 12.40 -3.37 3.71
N ALA A 37 12.63 -2.76 2.54
CA ALA A 37 11.93 -1.55 2.14
C ALA A 37 10.42 -1.77 2.01
N VAL A 38 9.96 -2.86 1.39
CA VAL A 38 8.53 -3.22 1.35
C VAL A 38 7.97 -3.38 2.76
N LEU A 39 8.64 -4.12 3.64
CA LEU A 39 8.21 -4.30 5.04
C LEU A 39 8.10 -2.97 5.79
N ASN A 40 9.06 -2.08 5.61
CA ASN A 40 9.04 -0.74 6.21
C ASN A 40 7.87 0.11 5.71
N GLN A 41 7.53 0.03 4.42
CA GLN A 41 6.34 0.71 3.89
C GLN A 41 5.06 0.14 4.52
N VAL A 42 4.94 -1.18 4.67
CA VAL A 42 3.79 -1.80 5.34
C VAL A 42 3.71 -1.40 6.81
N GLY A 43 4.82 -1.40 7.54
CA GLY A 43 4.87 -0.90 8.91
C GLY A 43 4.50 0.58 9.04
N ALA A 44 4.85 1.41 8.04
CA ALA A 44 4.42 2.80 8.00
C ALA A 44 2.91 2.92 7.74
N MET A 45 2.34 2.09 6.86
CA MET A 45 0.88 2.00 6.66
C MET A 45 0.15 1.66 7.97
N GLU A 46 0.67 0.71 8.76
CA GLU A 46 0.11 0.36 10.07
C GLU A 46 0.05 1.56 11.01
N LYS A 47 1.15 2.31 11.11
CA LYS A 47 1.25 3.49 11.97
C LYS A 47 0.29 4.60 11.53
N GLN A 48 0.24 4.89 10.24
CA GLN A 48 -0.67 5.92 9.70
C GLN A 48 -2.14 5.54 9.91
N LEU A 49 -2.48 4.27 9.76
CA LEU A 49 -3.84 3.80 9.99
C LEU A 49 -4.22 3.83 11.48
N ASP A 50 -3.29 3.53 12.39
CA ASP A 50 -3.52 3.68 13.84
C ASP A 50 -3.76 5.15 14.23
N THR A 51 -2.98 6.08 13.65
CA THR A 51 -3.20 7.52 13.82
C THR A 51 -4.57 7.93 13.29
N ALA A 52 -4.96 7.50 12.09
CA ALA A 52 -6.27 7.80 11.51
C ALA A 52 -7.42 7.27 12.39
N VAL A 53 -7.28 6.08 12.98
CA VAL A 53 -8.26 5.51 13.92
C VAL A 53 -8.36 6.35 15.20
N LYS A 54 -7.23 6.80 15.75
CA LYS A 54 -7.20 7.67 16.94
C LYS A 54 -7.85 9.02 16.66
N GLU A 55 -7.52 9.64 15.53
CA GLU A 55 -8.12 10.90 15.12
C GLU A 55 -9.63 10.75 14.88
N LEU A 56 -10.06 9.67 14.19
CA LEU A 56 -11.47 9.39 13.99
C LEU A 56 -12.24 9.20 15.32
N THR A 57 -11.58 8.61 16.33
CA THR A 57 -12.13 8.46 17.67
C THR A 57 -12.24 9.81 18.40
N ALA A 58 -11.20 10.64 18.32
CA ALA A 58 -11.21 12.00 18.86
C ALA A 58 -12.30 12.86 18.19
N MET A 59 -12.39 12.82 16.86
CA MET A 59 -13.41 13.54 16.08
C MET A 59 -14.82 13.10 16.46
N ARG A 60 -15.06 11.80 16.67
CA ARG A 60 -16.35 11.30 17.17
C ARG A 60 -16.69 11.87 18.54
N GLN A 61 -15.71 11.95 19.45
CA GLN A 61 -15.93 12.49 20.78
C GLN A 61 -16.25 13.99 20.73
N GLU A 62 -15.49 14.76 19.95
CA GLU A 62 -15.75 16.19 19.73
C GLU A 62 -17.11 16.43 19.08
N LEU A 63 -17.50 15.61 18.10
CA LEU A 63 -18.83 15.67 17.49
C LEU A 63 -19.92 15.41 18.53
N LYS A 64 -19.70 14.48 19.45
CA LYS A 64 -20.63 14.13 20.53
C LYS A 64 -20.83 15.29 21.50
N THR A 65 -19.77 16.00 21.84
CA THR A 65 -19.83 17.22 22.66
C THR A 65 -20.49 18.38 21.91
N ALA A 66 -20.16 18.57 20.63
CA ALA A 66 -20.82 19.58 19.78
C ALA A 66 -22.31 19.26 19.51
N GLN A 67 -22.71 18.01 19.69
CA GLN A 67 -24.06 17.49 19.48
C GLN A 67 -25.11 18.11 20.44
N GLU A 68 -24.65 18.63 21.58
CA GLU A 68 -25.44 19.28 22.63
C GLU A 68 -25.91 20.69 22.23
N GLN A 69 -25.31 21.30 21.20
CA GLN A 69 -25.61 22.68 20.76
C GLN A 69 -26.63 22.78 19.60
N ASN A 70 -27.29 21.68 19.21
CA ASN A 70 -28.35 21.63 18.16
C ASN A 70 -28.02 22.37 16.84
N HIS A 71 -26.80 22.18 16.32
CA HIS A 71 -26.37 22.85 15.09
C HIS A 71 -27.07 22.30 13.82
N PRO A 72 -27.50 23.15 12.85
CA PRO A 72 -28.21 22.73 11.63
C PRO A 72 -27.44 21.79 10.68
N VAL A 73 -26.13 21.59 10.87
CA VAL A 73 -25.30 20.68 10.05
C VAL A 73 -25.04 19.31 10.71
N LYS A 74 -25.64 19.07 11.88
CA LYS A 74 -25.44 17.89 12.73
C LYS A 74 -25.67 16.57 11.99
N ALA A 75 -26.80 16.41 11.31
CA ALA A 75 -27.14 15.16 10.61
C ALA A 75 -26.16 14.86 9.47
N THR A 76 -25.69 15.90 8.77
CA THR A 76 -24.70 15.76 7.69
C THR A 76 -23.34 15.34 8.24
N LEU A 77 -22.89 15.97 9.33
CA LEU A 77 -21.63 15.59 10.00
C LEU A 77 -21.67 14.17 10.56
N GLN A 78 -22.78 13.75 11.16
CA GLN A 78 -22.92 12.37 11.67
C GLN A 78 -22.85 11.34 10.54
N LYS A 79 -23.54 11.59 9.42
CA LYS A 79 -23.48 10.72 8.24
C LYS A 79 -22.05 10.64 7.68
N ALA A 80 -21.37 11.77 7.59
CA ALA A 80 -19.97 11.81 7.17
C ALA A 80 -19.09 10.94 8.08
N VAL A 81 -19.17 11.15 9.40
CA VAL A 81 -18.40 10.38 10.38
C VAL A 81 -18.66 8.87 10.27
N ILE A 82 -19.89 8.44 9.94
CA ILE A 82 -20.20 7.02 9.67
C ILE A 82 -19.49 6.53 8.40
N VAL A 83 -19.47 7.32 7.33
CA VAL A 83 -18.76 6.97 6.09
C VAL A 83 -17.26 6.83 6.33
N MET A 84 -16.63 7.79 7.02
CA MET A 84 -15.21 7.77 7.38
C MET A 84 -14.86 6.50 8.19
N GLN A 85 -15.74 6.08 9.12
CA GLN A 85 -15.56 4.81 9.84
C GLN A 85 -15.57 3.61 8.92
N GLY A 86 -16.50 3.55 7.96
CA GLY A 86 -16.54 2.48 6.97
C GLY A 86 -15.24 2.42 6.17
N GLN A 87 -14.72 3.57 5.75
CA GLN A 87 -13.47 3.67 4.99
C GLN A 87 -12.26 3.22 5.81
N VAL A 88 -12.15 3.66 7.06
CA VAL A 88 -11.06 3.24 7.97
C VAL A 88 -11.14 1.75 8.31
N LEU A 89 -12.35 1.19 8.49
CA LEU A 89 -12.54 -0.23 8.74
C LEU A 89 -12.16 -1.09 7.53
N ASP A 90 -12.59 -0.70 6.33
CA ASP A 90 -12.24 -1.37 5.08
C ASP A 90 -10.71 -1.35 4.86
N LEU A 91 -10.05 -0.22 5.11
CA LEU A 91 -8.58 -0.14 5.04
C LEU A 91 -7.89 -1.02 6.09
N ARG A 92 -8.46 -1.14 7.29
CA ARG A 92 -7.96 -2.04 8.34
C ARG A 92 -7.99 -3.49 7.90
N GLU A 93 -9.10 -3.91 7.30
CA GLU A 93 -9.24 -5.27 6.78
C GLU A 93 -8.25 -5.54 5.64
N ARG A 94 -8.13 -4.61 4.68
CA ARG A 94 -7.19 -4.73 3.56
C ARG A 94 -5.74 -4.81 4.04
N LEU A 95 -5.36 -3.99 5.00
CA LEU A 95 -4.01 -4.01 5.59
C LEU A 95 -3.76 -5.31 6.38
N ALA A 96 -4.75 -5.79 7.13
CA ALA A 96 -4.66 -7.08 7.81
C ALA A 96 -4.42 -8.25 6.82
N ASN A 97 -5.16 -8.27 5.72
CA ASN A 97 -4.99 -9.27 4.65
C ASN A 97 -3.62 -9.14 3.97
N LEU A 98 -3.15 -7.91 3.73
CA LEU A 98 -1.79 -7.67 3.22
C LEU A 98 -0.73 -8.22 4.17
N LYS A 99 -0.81 -7.92 5.47
CA LYS A 99 0.11 -8.45 6.49
C LYS A 99 0.11 -9.97 6.52
N GLN A 100 -1.07 -10.59 6.50
CA GLN A 100 -1.19 -12.04 6.53
C GLN A 100 -0.52 -12.68 5.31
N ASN A 101 -0.73 -12.12 4.11
CA ASN A 101 -0.05 -12.58 2.90
C ASN A 101 1.47 -12.44 2.97
N VAL A 102 1.98 -11.36 3.57
CA VAL A 102 3.43 -11.20 3.81
C VAL A 102 3.93 -12.29 4.77
N ILE A 103 3.25 -12.50 5.89
CA ILE A 103 3.64 -13.49 6.91
C ILE A 103 3.64 -14.90 6.31
N ASP A 104 2.58 -15.27 5.59
CA ASP A 104 2.48 -16.60 4.98
C ASP A 104 3.49 -16.76 3.83
N GLY A 105 3.77 -15.70 3.09
CA GLY A 105 4.87 -15.68 2.13
C GLY A 105 6.24 -15.87 2.79
N CYS A 106 6.46 -15.28 3.97
CA CYS A 106 7.69 -15.49 4.74
C CYS A 106 7.83 -16.94 5.18
N LYS A 107 6.77 -17.53 5.75
CA LYS A 107 6.75 -18.96 6.14
C LYS A 107 7.09 -19.87 4.96
N ASN A 108 6.47 -19.63 3.81
CA ASN A 108 6.68 -20.43 2.60
C ASN A 108 8.10 -20.27 2.06
N ALA A 109 8.65 -19.05 2.09
CA ALA A 109 10.03 -18.80 1.66
C ALA A 109 11.06 -19.49 2.56
N VAL A 110 10.87 -19.43 3.89
CA VAL A 110 11.71 -20.12 4.87
C VAL A 110 11.67 -21.63 4.66
N ALA A 111 10.48 -22.21 4.49
CA ALA A 111 10.34 -23.64 4.22
C ALA A 111 11.06 -24.05 2.93
N ALA A 112 10.86 -23.28 1.84
CA ALA A 112 11.51 -23.55 0.57
C ALA A 112 13.05 -23.44 0.65
N PHE A 113 13.59 -22.53 1.45
CA PHE A 113 15.02 -22.42 1.71
C PHE A 113 15.57 -23.65 2.45
N LYS A 114 14.87 -24.11 3.48
CA LYS A 114 15.23 -25.32 4.24
C LYS A 114 15.28 -26.57 3.35
N GLU A 115 14.45 -26.64 2.32
CA GLU A 115 14.40 -27.76 1.37
C GLU A 115 15.39 -27.64 0.20
N ASN A 116 15.56 -26.45 -0.38
CA ASN A 116 16.22 -26.26 -1.69
C ASN A 116 17.48 -25.36 -1.65
N SER A 117 17.99 -25.04 -0.47
CA SER A 117 19.18 -24.19 -0.27
C SER A 117 19.05 -22.76 -0.85
N ILE A 118 20.17 -22.07 -1.09
CA ILE A 118 20.28 -20.65 -1.46
C ILE A 118 19.45 -20.28 -2.71
N SER A 119 19.30 -21.19 -3.68
CA SER A 119 18.56 -20.95 -4.93
C SER A 119 17.07 -20.61 -4.72
N ALA A 120 16.49 -20.96 -3.56
CA ALA A 120 15.13 -20.58 -3.21
C ALA A 120 14.98 -19.07 -2.89
N LEU A 121 16.07 -18.41 -2.50
CA LEU A 121 16.11 -16.99 -2.12
C LEU A 121 16.09 -16.05 -3.34
N ASP A 122 16.42 -16.56 -4.52
CA ASP A 122 16.49 -15.79 -5.76
C ASP A 122 15.13 -15.28 -6.25
N ASN A 123 14.04 -15.88 -5.77
CA ASN A 123 12.69 -15.48 -6.12
C ASN A 123 11.79 -15.45 -4.88
N VAL A 124 12.23 -14.74 -3.84
CA VAL A 124 11.48 -14.64 -2.59
C VAL A 124 10.11 -13.95 -2.79
N VAL A 125 9.98 -13.11 -3.81
CA VAL A 125 8.74 -12.38 -4.11
C VAL A 125 7.57 -13.29 -4.49
N ARG A 126 7.82 -14.41 -5.17
CA ARG A 126 6.74 -15.34 -5.59
C ARG A 126 5.88 -15.83 -4.42
N PHE A 127 6.43 -15.79 -3.21
CA PHE A 127 5.76 -16.32 -2.02
C PHE A 127 4.75 -15.33 -1.41
N PHE A 128 4.91 -14.02 -1.61
CA PHE A 128 4.06 -13.04 -0.94
C PHE A 128 2.73 -12.78 -1.65
N LYS A 129 2.70 -12.80 -3.00
CA LYS A 129 1.47 -12.54 -3.79
C LYS A 129 0.72 -11.26 -3.37
N ILE A 130 1.45 -10.21 -3.01
CA ILE A 130 0.88 -8.97 -2.42
C ILE A 130 0.53 -7.88 -3.44
N ARG A 131 1.00 -7.97 -4.68
CA ARG A 131 0.74 -6.97 -5.73
C ARG A 131 -0.76 -6.68 -5.91
N PRO A 132 -1.66 -7.67 -6.07
CA PRO A 132 -3.09 -7.41 -6.23
C PRO A 132 -3.69 -6.69 -5.01
N ASN A 133 -3.24 -7.02 -3.79
CA ASN A 133 -3.71 -6.37 -2.57
C ASN A 133 -3.29 -4.90 -2.54
N LEU A 134 -2.03 -4.60 -2.88
CA LEU A 134 -1.49 -3.25 -2.93
C LEU A 134 -2.19 -2.40 -4.02
N GLU A 135 -2.38 -2.94 -5.23
CA GLU A 135 -3.09 -2.25 -6.32
C GLU A 135 -4.54 -1.95 -5.93
N ASN A 136 -5.22 -2.92 -5.32
CA ASN A 136 -6.57 -2.73 -4.82
C ASN A 136 -6.64 -1.66 -3.70
N MET A 137 -5.69 -1.67 -2.76
CA MET A 137 -5.61 -0.64 -1.72
C MET A 137 -5.39 0.75 -2.31
N ARG A 138 -4.49 0.89 -3.29
CA ARG A 138 -4.23 2.17 -4.00
C ARG A 138 -5.53 2.71 -4.61
N ASP A 139 -6.29 1.86 -5.29
CA ASP A 139 -7.51 2.26 -5.98
C ASP A 139 -8.62 2.64 -4.99
N THR A 140 -8.76 1.91 -3.88
CA THR A 140 -9.67 2.26 -2.79
C THR A 140 -9.28 3.59 -2.13
N LEU A 141 -8.00 3.80 -1.83
CA LEU A 141 -7.51 5.05 -1.25
C LEU A 141 -7.76 6.22 -2.19
N ALA A 142 -7.56 6.06 -3.50
CA ALA A 142 -7.85 7.09 -4.48
C ALA A 142 -9.34 7.48 -4.48
N LYS A 143 -10.25 6.51 -4.39
CA LYS A 143 -11.69 6.76 -4.29
C LYS A 143 -12.05 7.50 -2.99
N ASN A 144 -11.44 7.10 -1.87
CA ASN A 144 -11.70 7.72 -0.58
C ASN A 144 -11.19 9.17 -0.52
N ILE A 145 -9.97 9.42 -1.00
CA ILE A 145 -9.42 10.78 -1.13
C ILE A 145 -10.33 11.66 -1.99
N GLN A 146 -10.83 11.13 -3.12
CA GLN A 146 -11.74 11.87 -3.98
C GLN A 146 -13.09 12.16 -3.29
N TYR A 147 -13.57 11.24 -2.45
CA TYR A 147 -14.77 11.48 -1.63
C TYR A 147 -14.54 12.65 -0.67
N ASP A 148 -13.40 12.69 0.02
CA ASP A 148 -13.05 13.77 0.94
C ASP A 148 -12.89 15.10 0.22
N ASP A 149 -12.20 15.13 -0.92
CA ASP A 149 -12.05 16.32 -1.76
C ASP A 149 -13.42 16.90 -2.17
N LYS A 150 -14.36 16.04 -2.57
CA LYS A 150 -15.72 16.46 -2.92
C LYS A 150 -16.50 16.97 -1.72
N ALA A 151 -16.34 16.34 -0.56
CA ALA A 151 -16.98 16.78 0.67
C ALA A 151 -16.46 18.16 1.12
N ILE A 152 -15.15 18.35 1.10
CA ILE A 152 -14.48 19.63 1.41
C ILE A 152 -14.97 20.72 0.45
N ALA A 153 -14.94 20.48 -0.86
CA ALA A 153 -15.38 21.45 -1.86
C ALA A 153 -16.85 21.83 -1.68
N LYS A 154 -17.73 20.86 -1.35
CA LYS A 154 -19.15 21.14 -1.08
C LYS A 154 -19.34 22.00 0.17
N ILE A 155 -18.58 21.76 1.23
CA ILE A 155 -18.63 22.57 2.46
C ILE A 155 -18.17 24.01 2.17
N GLU A 156 -17.09 24.17 1.41
CA GLU A 156 -16.55 25.47 1.02
C GLU A 156 -17.51 26.25 0.11
N ALA A 157 -18.18 25.57 -0.84
CA ALA A 157 -19.19 26.18 -1.70
C ALA A 157 -20.40 26.69 -0.90
N ILE A 158 -20.98 25.86 -0.02
CA ILE A 158 -22.10 26.26 0.84
C ILE A 158 -21.71 27.44 1.73
N SER A 159 -20.50 27.43 2.30
CA SER A 159 -20.04 28.56 3.12
C SER A 159 -19.92 29.85 2.32
N THR A 160 -19.44 29.76 1.07
CA THR A 160 -19.26 30.92 0.20
C THR A 160 -20.60 31.52 -0.20
N GLU A 161 -21.55 30.69 -0.60
CA GLU A 161 -22.93 31.10 -0.93
C GLU A 161 -23.62 31.77 0.26
N TYR A 162 -23.51 31.17 1.45
CA TYR A 162 -24.11 31.73 2.66
C TYR A 162 -23.54 33.10 3.02
N HIS A 163 -22.22 33.29 2.88
CA HIS A 163 -21.58 34.60 3.08
C HIS A 163 -22.01 35.63 2.04
N GLN A 164 -22.16 35.23 0.78
CA GLN A 164 -22.63 36.12 -0.28
C GLN A 164 -24.07 36.58 -0.01
N ALA A 165 -24.98 35.65 0.31
CA ALA A 165 -26.37 35.98 0.64
C ALA A 165 -26.47 36.89 1.88
N GLY A 166 -25.73 36.60 2.94
CA GLY A 166 -25.65 37.46 4.13
C GLY A 166 -25.10 38.86 3.82
N ARG A 167 -24.12 38.96 2.92
CA ARG A 167 -23.59 40.24 2.44
C ARG A 167 -24.65 41.03 1.69
N HIS A 168 -25.39 40.39 0.78
CA HIS A 168 -26.46 41.05 0.02
C HIS A 168 -27.53 41.60 0.96
N LEU A 169 -27.97 40.81 1.94
CA LEU A 169 -28.95 41.26 2.94
C LEU A 169 -28.42 42.44 3.78
N LYS A 170 -27.16 42.35 4.25
CA LYS A 170 -26.52 43.42 5.03
C LYS A 170 -26.38 44.71 4.22
N ASN A 171 -25.95 44.60 2.97
CA ASN A 171 -25.81 45.75 2.08
C ASN A 171 -27.18 46.35 1.73
N MET A 172 -28.21 45.52 1.51
CA MET A 172 -29.58 45.99 1.30
C MET A 172 -30.09 46.79 2.51
N GLY A 173 -29.89 46.29 3.74
CA GLY A 173 -30.27 47.01 4.95
C GLY A 173 -29.48 48.33 5.13
N ARG A 174 -28.20 48.36 4.75
CA ARG A 174 -27.40 49.60 4.76
C ARG A 174 -27.93 50.62 3.75
N THR A 175 -28.22 50.18 2.53
CA THR A 175 -28.81 51.03 1.50
C THR A 175 -30.16 51.58 1.95
N MET A 176 -31.02 50.76 2.57
CA MET A 176 -32.29 51.22 3.17
C MET A 176 -32.09 52.28 4.27
N LEU A 177 -30.99 52.20 5.02
CA LEU A 177 -30.60 53.18 6.03
C LEU A 177 -29.76 54.35 5.47
N GLY A 178 -29.67 54.50 4.14
CA GLY A 178 -28.93 55.59 3.48
C GLY A 178 -27.41 55.47 3.57
N ARG A 179 -26.88 54.30 3.91
CA ARG A 179 -25.43 54.03 4.03
C ARG A 179 -24.92 53.29 2.80
N GLU A 180 -23.69 53.56 2.40
CA GLU A 180 -23.06 52.86 1.28
C GLU A 180 -22.84 51.36 1.55
N ALA A 181 -22.93 50.58 0.47
CA ALA A 181 -22.71 49.14 0.47
C ALA A 181 -21.24 48.81 0.77
N ALA A 182 -21.00 47.79 1.60
CA ALA A 182 -19.65 47.35 1.92
C ALA A 182 -19.14 46.34 0.86
N GLN A 183 -17.87 46.48 0.44
CA GLN A 183 -17.21 45.61 -0.56
C GLN A 183 -16.33 44.49 0.04
N GLU A 184 -16.24 44.33 1.37
CA GLU A 184 -15.36 43.31 1.96
C GLU A 184 -15.66 41.87 1.47
N VAL A 185 -14.65 41.23 0.90
CA VAL A 185 -14.64 39.79 0.61
C VAL A 185 -14.04 39.07 1.82
N LYS A 186 -14.89 38.49 2.67
CA LYS A 186 -14.43 37.66 3.78
C LYS A 186 -14.12 36.24 3.30
N GLN A 187 -13.04 35.68 3.84
CA GLN A 187 -12.64 34.27 3.70
C GLN A 187 -13.74 33.31 4.20
N PRO A 188 -13.71 32.02 3.82
CA PRO A 188 -14.62 31.00 4.34
C PRO A 188 -14.74 31.10 5.87
N GLY A 189 -15.97 30.96 6.37
CA GLY A 189 -16.24 31.24 7.78
C GLY A 189 -15.54 30.25 8.70
N LYS A 190 -15.24 30.65 9.95
CA LYS A 190 -14.70 29.75 11.00
C LYS A 190 -15.48 28.42 11.07
N LEU A 191 -16.79 28.46 10.85
CA LEU A 191 -17.66 27.28 10.82
C LEU A 191 -17.32 26.31 9.68
N ALA A 192 -17.05 26.79 8.46
CA ALA A 192 -16.70 25.94 7.33
C ALA A 192 -15.34 25.25 7.54
N ALA A 193 -14.38 25.97 8.13
CA ALA A 193 -13.09 25.41 8.51
C ALA A 193 -13.24 24.27 9.53
N VAL A 194 -14.09 24.45 10.54
CA VAL A 194 -14.40 23.42 11.55
C VAL A 194 -15.09 22.20 10.93
N ILE A 195 -16.08 22.42 10.06
CA ILE A 195 -16.84 21.32 9.42
C ILE A 195 -15.97 20.53 8.43
N SER A 196 -15.03 21.18 7.75
CA SER A 196 -14.13 20.54 6.78
C SER A 196 -12.88 19.90 7.39
N ALA A 197 -12.53 20.25 8.63
CA ALA A 197 -11.34 19.73 9.30
C ALA A 197 -11.28 18.18 9.35
N PRO A 198 -12.39 17.46 9.64
CA PRO A 198 -12.37 15.99 9.64
C PRO A 198 -11.98 15.37 8.30
N PHE A 199 -12.56 15.87 7.21
CA PHE A 199 -12.26 15.39 5.87
C PHE A 199 -10.82 15.72 5.47
N ARG A 200 -10.29 16.88 5.87
CA ARG A 200 -8.89 17.23 5.60
C ARG A 200 -7.92 16.30 6.34
N ALA A 201 -8.24 15.97 7.59
CA ALA A 201 -7.45 15.05 8.40
C ALA A 201 -7.43 13.65 7.78
N GLU A 202 -8.60 13.07 7.49
CA GLU A 202 -8.68 11.74 6.86
C GLU A 202 -8.01 11.69 5.48
N ARG A 203 -8.28 12.69 4.63
CA ARG A 203 -7.62 12.83 3.33
C ARG A 203 -6.10 12.82 3.45
N SER A 204 -5.55 13.50 4.45
CA SER A 204 -4.10 13.53 4.72
C SER A 204 -3.56 12.14 5.07
N HIS A 205 -4.24 11.41 5.95
CA HIS A 205 -3.86 10.04 6.30
C HIS A 205 -3.96 9.09 5.11
N PHE A 206 -5.05 9.15 4.36
CA PHE A 206 -5.23 8.32 3.17
C PHE A 206 -4.20 8.63 2.09
N SER A 207 -3.82 9.90 1.91
CA SER A 207 -2.75 10.29 0.98
C SER A 207 -1.41 9.70 1.42
N SER A 208 -1.11 9.73 2.72
CA SER A 208 0.12 9.18 3.29
C SER A 208 0.18 7.66 3.12
N ILE A 209 -0.90 6.95 3.46
CA ILE A 209 -1.01 5.49 3.25
C ILE A 209 -0.88 5.17 1.76
N LYS A 210 -1.52 5.93 0.86
CA LYS A 210 -1.43 5.72 -0.59
C LYS A 210 0.01 5.87 -1.09
N GLY A 211 0.75 6.87 -0.61
CA GLY A 211 2.17 7.02 -0.92
C GLY A 211 3.00 5.82 -0.50
N HIS A 212 2.73 5.24 0.67
CA HIS A 212 3.38 4.00 1.12
C HIS A 212 3.02 2.79 0.24
N VAL A 213 1.76 2.67 -0.19
CA VAL A 213 1.31 1.64 -1.13
C VAL A 213 2.05 1.78 -2.48
N GLU A 214 2.13 2.98 -3.03
CA GLU A 214 2.80 3.24 -4.32
C GLU A 214 4.30 2.94 -4.23
N ASN A 215 4.97 3.36 -3.15
CA ASN A 215 6.36 3.02 -2.90
C ASN A 215 6.59 1.51 -2.74
N SER A 216 5.64 0.81 -2.10
CA SER A 216 5.67 -0.65 -2.00
C SER A 216 5.57 -1.30 -3.37
N LEU A 217 4.67 -0.82 -4.24
CA LEU A 217 4.52 -1.33 -5.62
C LEU A 217 5.77 -1.12 -6.46
N ILE A 218 6.41 0.05 -6.38
CA ILE A 218 7.66 0.34 -7.07
C ILE A 218 8.78 -0.60 -6.60
N THR A 219 8.90 -0.77 -5.29
CA THR A 219 9.93 -1.63 -4.70
C THR A 219 9.68 -3.11 -5.02
N LEU A 220 8.42 -3.52 -5.01
CA LEU A 220 8.01 -4.86 -5.39
C LEU A 220 8.32 -5.14 -6.87
N ALA A 221 8.06 -4.19 -7.77
CA ALA A 221 8.42 -4.33 -9.18
C ALA A 221 9.93 -4.54 -9.38
N ARG A 222 10.78 -3.82 -8.64
CA ARG A 222 12.24 -4.03 -8.66
C ARG A 222 12.63 -5.42 -8.18
N LEU A 223 12.01 -5.93 -7.13
CA LEU A 223 12.26 -7.30 -6.68
C LEU A 223 11.82 -8.35 -7.72
N GLU A 224 10.68 -8.14 -8.37
CA GLU A 224 10.17 -9.02 -9.44
C GLU A 224 11.12 -9.02 -10.66
N GLU A 225 11.63 -7.85 -11.04
CA GLU A 225 12.60 -7.68 -12.14
C GLU A 225 13.92 -8.41 -11.84
N ARG A 226 14.51 -8.22 -10.65
CA ARG A 226 15.73 -8.95 -10.25
C ARG A 226 15.53 -10.47 -10.23
N ALA A 227 14.38 -10.93 -9.75
CA ALA A 227 14.04 -12.35 -9.76
C ALA A 227 13.85 -12.89 -11.19
N ALA A 228 13.42 -12.04 -12.12
CA ALA A 228 13.32 -12.37 -13.54
C ALA A 228 14.70 -12.41 -14.20
N GLU A 229 15.63 -11.48 -13.91
CA GLU A 229 17.00 -11.42 -14.47
C GLU A 229 17.88 -12.63 -14.12
N LYS A 230 17.64 -13.29 -12.98
CA LYS A 230 18.36 -14.54 -12.64
C LYS A 230 17.90 -15.75 -13.44
N LYS A 231 16.65 -15.79 -13.93
CA LYS A 231 16.16 -16.89 -14.77
C LYS A 231 16.86 -17.03 -16.14
N PRO A 232 17.15 -15.96 -16.90
CA PRO A 232 17.90 -16.07 -18.14
C PRO A 232 19.35 -16.50 -17.90
N SER A 233 20.03 -16.05 -16.84
CA SER A 233 21.42 -16.47 -16.59
C SER A 233 21.55 -17.99 -16.34
N ILE A 234 20.57 -18.61 -15.70
CA ILE A 234 20.51 -20.08 -15.52
C ILE A 234 20.26 -20.77 -16.88
N ARG A 235 19.39 -20.21 -17.72
CA ARG A 235 19.14 -20.75 -19.08
C ARG A 235 20.36 -20.62 -19.97
N GLU A 236 21.06 -19.49 -19.93
CA GLU A 236 22.30 -19.25 -20.66
C GLU A 236 23.39 -20.22 -20.18
N ALA A 237 23.58 -20.36 -18.87
CA ALA A 237 24.53 -21.32 -18.31
C ALA A 237 24.22 -22.78 -18.69
N LEU A 238 22.94 -23.17 -18.71
CA LEU A 238 22.50 -24.49 -19.18
C LEU A 238 22.72 -24.67 -20.69
N ALA A 239 22.47 -23.63 -21.49
CA ALA A 239 22.76 -23.67 -22.92
C ALA A 239 24.26 -23.83 -23.20
N THR A 240 25.11 -23.07 -22.50
CA THR A 240 26.56 -23.20 -22.63
C THR A 240 27.07 -24.56 -22.16
N HIS A 241 26.47 -25.12 -21.10
CA HIS A 241 26.84 -26.45 -20.63
C HIS A 241 26.40 -27.55 -21.61
N ASN A 242 25.21 -27.45 -22.19
CA ASN A 242 24.73 -28.36 -23.23
C ASN A 242 25.56 -28.28 -24.51
N GLU A 243 26.01 -27.08 -24.92
CA GLU A 243 26.94 -26.92 -26.04
C GLU A 243 28.30 -27.58 -25.76
N LYS A 244 28.83 -27.44 -24.54
CA LYS A 244 30.06 -28.11 -24.13
C LYS A 244 29.93 -29.63 -24.11
N ILE A 245 28.78 -30.16 -23.66
CA ILE A 245 28.49 -31.60 -23.72
C ILE A 245 28.39 -32.08 -25.18
N ALA A 246 27.74 -31.32 -26.05
CA ALA A 246 27.61 -31.65 -27.47
C ALA A 246 28.96 -31.60 -28.21
N GLN A 247 29.85 -30.68 -27.85
CA GLN A 247 31.22 -30.62 -28.38
C GLN A 247 32.07 -31.79 -27.88
N ALA A 248 32.02 -32.10 -26.58
CA ALA A 248 32.75 -33.24 -26.02
C ALA A 248 32.30 -34.59 -26.60
N GLN A 249 31.04 -34.72 -27.01
CA GLN A 249 30.53 -35.91 -27.71
C GLN A 249 30.98 -35.99 -29.18
N LYS A 250 31.26 -34.86 -29.84
CA LYS A 250 31.81 -34.82 -31.20
C LYS A 250 33.31 -35.09 -31.24
N ASP A 251 34.03 -34.73 -30.19
CA ASP A 251 35.48 -34.93 -30.06
C ASP A 251 35.86 -36.30 -29.46
N ALA A 252 34.88 -37.16 -29.18
CA ALA A 252 35.14 -38.51 -28.68
C ALA A 252 35.78 -39.39 -29.77
N PRO A 253 36.91 -40.09 -29.51
CA PRO A 253 37.57 -40.92 -30.52
C PRO A 253 36.66 -42.05 -30.97
N ASN A 254 36.51 -42.21 -32.30
CA ASN A 254 35.79 -43.31 -32.91
C ASN A 254 36.48 -44.64 -32.50
N PRO A 255 35.80 -45.62 -31.89
CA PRO A 255 36.41 -46.91 -31.59
C PRO A 255 36.78 -47.59 -32.92
N GLU A 256 38.08 -47.60 -33.24
CA GLU A 256 38.62 -48.28 -34.40
C GLU A 256 38.19 -49.76 -34.36
N ARG A 257 37.38 -50.13 -35.35
CA ARG A 257 36.98 -51.51 -35.62
C ARG A 257 38.27 -52.32 -35.92
N PRO A 258 38.56 -53.43 -35.21
CA PRO A 258 39.76 -54.21 -35.50
C PRO A 258 39.67 -54.78 -36.91
N ARG A 259 40.73 -54.60 -37.72
CA ARG A 259 40.87 -55.23 -39.02
C ARG A 259 40.90 -56.76 -38.85
N PRO A 260 40.21 -57.54 -39.70
CA PRO A 260 40.38 -58.98 -39.70
C PRO A 260 41.80 -59.31 -40.16
N ALA A 261 42.56 -59.96 -39.30
CA ALA A 261 43.84 -60.53 -39.65
C ALA A 261 43.60 -61.73 -40.56
N ASN A 262 44.06 -61.63 -41.81
CA ASN A 262 44.31 -62.80 -42.64
C ASN A 262 45.30 -63.70 -41.90
N ALA A 263 44.97 -64.99 -41.81
CA ALA A 263 45.97 -66.03 -41.62
C ALA A 263 45.61 -67.18 -42.57
N GLU A 264 46.41 -67.29 -43.63
CA GLU A 264 46.52 -68.44 -44.50
C GLU A 264 47.11 -69.63 -43.72
N ARG A 265 46.52 -70.82 -43.94
CA ARG A 265 47.13 -72.13 -44.28
C ARG A 265 46.41 -73.29 -43.63
#